data_AF-A0A934YKY3-F1
#
_entry.id   AF-A0A934YKY3-F1
#
_cell.length_a   1.000
_cell.length_b   1.000
_cell.length_c   1.000
_cell.angle_alpha   90.00
_cell.angle_beta   90.00
_cell.angle_gamma   90.00
#
_symmetry.space_group_name_H-M   'P 1'
#
loop_
_entity.id
_entity.type
_entity.pdbx_description
1 polymer ?
#
loop_
_entity_poly.entity_id
_entity_poly.type
_entity_poly.pdbx_seq_one_letter_code
_entity_poly.pdbx_strand_id
1 'polypeptide(L)'
;MSKATVTRSAAWVGVLGFALCFAQPATASVTKSLDVREGFYFQAGSQSSVGCLRALKLDTTELEADIDTALPTSGAQVKCVAVLTDFEWSAAPADPMAIGGRVSVKNKQALTTLLAARKPHEVVMQFAIYEYDPMGKKYFLAVGSSGTDLHAVLDPQGATVDPTPAIDVSAPQNHAVTFSFKPKATPQTVTIGAAVGRTVAKPWRLGK
;
A
#
# COMPACT_ATOMS: atom_id res chain seq x y z
N MET A 1 29.27 66.93 -52.98
CA MET A 1 30.15 65.78 -52.69
C MET A 1 29.75 65.16 -51.37
N SER A 2 29.43 63.86 -51.39
CA SER A 2 29.49 62.86 -50.30
C SER A 2 28.63 62.96 -49.02
N LYS A 3 27.59 62.10 -48.98
CA LYS A 3 27.17 61.11 -47.94
C LYS A 3 27.17 61.51 -46.44
N ALA A 4 26.04 61.30 -45.75
CA ALA A 4 25.77 60.04 -45.01
C ALA A 4 24.40 60.06 -44.30
N THR A 5 23.60 59.03 -44.60
CA THR A 5 22.38 58.61 -43.90
C THR A 5 22.76 57.80 -42.66
N VAL A 6 22.17 58.08 -41.50
CA VAL A 6 22.08 57.11 -40.39
C VAL A 6 20.68 57.16 -39.77
N THR A 7 19.91 56.12 -40.07
CA THR A 7 18.61 55.76 -39.49
C THR A 7 18.82 55.24 -38.06
N ARG A 8 18.08 55.75 -37.07
CA ARG A 8 18.04 55.15 -35.71
C ARG A 8 16.79 54.27 -35.58
N SER A 9 17.00 52.96 -35.59
CA SER A 9 15.98 51.95 -35.28
C SER A 9 15.67 51.90 -33.79
N ALA A 10 14.38 51.72 -33.50
CA ALA A 10 13.83 51.40 -32.19
C ALA A 10 14.29 50.01 -31.72
N ALA A 11 14.61 49.88 -30.43
CA ALA A 11 14.81 48.60 -29.78
C ALA A 11 13.81 48.46 -28.62
N TRP A 12 12.99 47.42 -28.75
CA TRP A 12 12.00 46.92 -27.83
C TRP A 12 12.61 46.55 -26.47
N VAL A 13 11.96 46.95 -25.37
CA VAL A 13 12.23 46.41 -24.03
C VAL A 13 11.36 45.17 -23.85
N GLY A 14 11.97 44.00 -23.98
CA GLY A 14 11.32 42.70 -23.74
C GLY A 14 11.03 42.52 -22.25
N VAL A 15 9.76 42.27 -21.92
CA VAL A 15 9.32 41.81 -20.61
C VAL A 15 9.76 40.35 -20.46
N LEU A 16 10.77 40.13 -19.62
CA LEU A 16 11.17 38.80 -19.17
C LEU A 16 10.09 38.25 -18.24
N GLY A 17 9.27 37.33 -18.77
CA GLY A 17 8.32 36.53 -18.00
C GLY A 17 9.08 35.61 -17.05
N PHE A 18 8.98 35.90 -15.74
CA PHE A 18 9.42 35.02 -14.67
C PHE A 18 8.46 33.81 -14.64
N ALA A 19 8.87 32.69 -15.24
CA ALA A 19 8.19 31.42 -15.05
C ALA A 19 8.45 30.95 -13.61
N LEU A 20 7.48 31.21 -12.72
CA LEU A 20 7.40 30.56 -11.42
C LEU A 20 7.15 29.06 -11.66
N CYS A 21 8.25 28.30 -11.74
CA CYS A 21 8.21 26.86 -11.66
C CYS A 21 7.80 26.51 -10.22
N PHE A 22 6.51 26.29 -9.99
CA PHE A 22 6.03 25.71 -8.75
C PHE A 22 6.57 24.29 -8.68
N ALA A 23 7.65 24.09 -7.93
CA ALA A 23 8.06 22.75 -7.52
C ALA A 23 6.93 22.18 -6.67
N GLN A 24 6.15 21.23 -7.24
CA GLN A 24 5.22 20.43 -6.45
C GLN A 24 6.03 19.73 -5.34
N PRO A 25 5.59 19.78 -4.08
CA PRO A 25 6.22 18.98 -3.04
C PRO A 25 6.10 17.51 -3.48
N ALA A 26 7.23 16.82 -3.60
CA ALA A 26 7.24 15.38 -3.80
C ALA A 26 6.61 14.76 -2.55
N THR A 27 5.34 14.39 -2.63
CA THR A 27 4.69 13.61 -1.59
C THR A 27 5.44 12.28 -1.50
N ALA A 28 6.05 12.00 -0.36
CA ALA A 28 6.84 10.79 -0.16
C ALA A 28 5.91 9.57 -0.25
N SER A 29 6.04 8.79 -1.33
CA SER A 29 5.35 7.52 -1.47
C SER A 29 6.04 6.42 -0.66
N VAL A 30 5.22 5.54 -0.10
CA VAL A 30 5.61 4.34 0.63
C VAL A 30 5.26 3.17 -0.26
N THR A 31 6.27 2.62 -0.92
CA THR A 31 6.16 1.41 -1.74
C THR A 31 6.98 0.30 -1.11
N LYS A 32 6.40 -0.89 -1.00
CA LYS A 32 7.03 -2.07 -0.41
C LYS A 32 6.85 -3.25 -1.35
N SER A 33 7.95 -3.89 -1.72
CA SER A 33 7.97 -5.20 -2.38
C SER A 33 8.20 -6.26 -1.31
N LEU A 34 7.34 -7.27 -1.27
CA LEU A 34 7.27 -8.24 -0.18
C LEU A 34 7.50 -9.65 -0.71
N ASP A 35 8.18 -10.46 0.10
CA ASP A 35 8.46 -11.84 -0.23
C ASP A 35 7.30 -12.73 0.24
N VAL A 36 6.52 -13.18 -0.73
CA VAL A 36 5.40 -14.11 -0.50
C VAL A 36 5.88 -15.42 0.07
N ARG A 37 7.01 -15.95 -0.42
CA ARG A 37 7.51 -17.25 -0.01
C ARG A 37 7.87 -17.23 1.47
N GLU A 38 8.48 -16.16 1.93
CA GLU A 38 8.80 -15.96 3.36
C GLU A 38 7.54 -15.74 4.20
N GLY A 39 6.46 -15.23 3.61
CA GLY A 39 5.16 -15.14 4.27
C GLY A 39 4.49 -16.51 4.51
N PHE A 40 4.71 -17.49 3.63
CA PHE A 40 4.21 -18.86 3.82
C PHE A 40 5.20 -19.77 4.56
N TYR A 41 6.51 -19.59 4.31
CA TYR A 41 7.59 -20.47 4.76
C TYR A 41 8.73 -19.65 5.37
N PHE A 42 8.41 -18.92 6.44
CA PHE A 42 9.37 -18.04 7.09
C PHE A 42 10.62 -18.79 7.57
N GLN A 43 11.80 -18.29 7.20
CA GLN A 43 13.08 -18.79 7.67
C GLN A 43 13.72 -17.82 8.66
N ALA A 44 14.14 -18.30 9.83
CA ALA A 44 14.71 -17.47 10.91
C ALA A 44 16.04 -16.75 10.57
N GLY A 45 16.62 -17.02 9.40
CA GLY A 45 17.80 -16.33 8.86
C GLY A 45 17.51 -15.42 7.66
N SER A 46 16.28 -15.39 7.17
CA SER A 46 15.89 -14.51 6.07
C SER A 46 15.89 -13.05 6.55
N GLN A 47 16.20 -12.15 5.63
CA GLN A 47 16.13 -10.70 5.85
C GLN A 47 15.10 -10.05 4.92
N SER A 48 14.30 -10.87 4.24
CA SER A 48 13.25 -10.41 3.34
C SER A 48 12.11 -9.75 4.11
N SER A 49 11.49 -8.77 3.47
CA SER A 49 10.30 -8.10 3.96
C SER A 49 9.09 -9.00 3.84
N VAL A 50 8.25 -9.03 4.88
CA VAL A 50 7.10 -9.92 4.97
C VAL A 50 5.87 -9.11 5.35
N GLY A 51 4.73 -9.37 4.70
CA GLY A 51 3.48 -8.67 5.00
C GLY A 51 2.30 -9.61 5.14
N CYS A 52 1.37 -9.22 6.00
CA CYS A 52 0.17 -9.97 6.31
C CYS A 52 -1.02 -9.03 6.44
N LEU A 53 -2.09 -9.34 5.71
CA LEU A 53 -3.43 -8.83 5.94
C LEU A 53 -4.07 -9.69 7.03
N ARG A 54 -4.21 -9.15 8.24
CA ARG A 54 -4.65 -9.89 9.43
C ARG A 54 -6.16 -10.05 9.51
N ALA A 55 -6.88 -9.01 9.15
CA ALA A 55 -8.33 -8.99 9.15
C ALA A 55 -8.82 -8.22 7.94
N LEU A 56 -9.88 -8.72 7.30
CA LEU A 56 -10.56 -8.04 6.21
C LEU A 56 -12.05 -8.40 6.27
N LYS A 57 -12.87 -7.38 6.49
CA LYS A 57 -14.32 -7.47 6.46
C LYS A 57 -14.84 -6.56 5.36
N LEU A 58 -15.70 -7.11 4.50
CA LEU A 58 -16.38 -6.42 3.43
C LEU A 58 -17.88 -6.44 3.70
N ASP A 59 -18.50 -5.28 3.87
CA ASP A 59 -19.88 -5.10 4.32
C ASP A 59 -20.14 -5.92 5.62
N THR A 60 -20.92 -7.00 5.50
CA THR A 60 -21.26 -7.92 6.59
C THR A 60 -20.41 -9.18 6.61
N THR A 61 -19.64 -9.44 5.55
CA THR A 61 -18.88 -10.68 5.38
C THR A 61 -17.46 -10.49 5.85
N GLU A 62 -17.11 -11.22 6.90
CA GLU A 62 -15.74 -11.30 7.39
C GLU A 62 -15.01 -12.44 6.68
N LEU A 63 -13.85 -12.14 6.10
CA LEU A 63 -12.99 -13.14 5.49
C LEU A 63 -12.21 -13.86 6.57
N GLU A 64 -11.99 -15.16 6.37
CA GLU A 64 -11.34 -15.99 7.38
C GLU A 64 -9.83 -15.78 7.32
N ALA A 65 -9.20 -15.52 8.46
CA ALA A 65 -7.75 -15.58 8.56
C ALA A 65 -7.33 -17.07 8.62
N ASP A 66 -7.10 -17.69 7.45
CA ASP A 66 -6.88 -19.13 7.30
C ASP A 66 -5.46 -19.49 6.81
N ILE A 67 -4.62 -18.50 6.53
CA ILE A 67 -3.21 -18.70 6.19
C ILE A 67 -2.36 -18.52 7.43
N ASP A 68 -1.61 -19.55 7.81
CA ASP A 68 -0.63 -19.47 8.89
C ASP A 68 0.68 -18.84 8.39
N THR A 69 1.13 -17.79 9.07
CA THR A 69 2.37 -17.07 8.81
C THR A 69 3.12 -16.85 10.12
N ALA A 70 4.44 -17.03 10.12
CA ALA A 70 5.25 -16.71 11.29
C ALA A 70 5.50 -15.19 11.38
N LEU A 71 5.34 -14.63 12.58
CA LEU A 71 5.76 -13.27 12.86
C LEU A 71 7.29 -13.19 12.89
N PRO A 72 7.92 -12.34 12.07
CA PRO A 72 9.38 -12.30 12.01
C PRO A 72 10.02 -11.66 13.26
N THR A 73 9.23 -10.98 14.10
CA THR A 73 9.70 -10.37 15.35
C THR A 73 9.79 -11.32 16.53
N SER A 74 8.96 -12.38 16.57
CA SER A 74 8.85 -13.30 17.70
C SER A 74 8.90 -14.78 17.32
N GLY A 75 8.74 -15.11 16.03
CA GLY A 75 8.56 -16.48 15.55
C GLY A 75 7.18 -17.08 15.84
N ALA A 76 6.28 -16.33 16.48
CA ALA A 76 4.94 -16.81 16.81
C ALA A 76 4.09 -16.95 15.53
N GLN A 77 3.28 -18.00 15.45
CA GLN A 77 2.36 -18.19 14.35
C GLN A 77 1.20 -17.20 14.47
N VAL A 78 0.88 -16.53 13.36
CA VAL A 78 -0.25 -15.61 13.21
C VAL A 78 -1.05 -16.02 11.99
N LYS A 79 -2.37 -15.87 12.11
CA LYS A 79 -3.28 -16.11 11.01
C LYS A 79 -3.50 -14.85 10.19
N CYS A 80 -3.48 -15.03 8.87
CA CYS A 80 -3.63 -13.97 7.88
C CYS A 80 -4.78 -14.34 6.93
N VAL A 81 -5.56 -13.33 6.53
CA VAL A 81 -6.52 -13.43 5.41
C VAL A 81 -5.76 -13.52 4.08
N ALA A 82 -4.67 -12.75 3.97
CA ALA A 82 -3.80 -12.74 2.81
C ALA A 82 -2.34 -12.52 3.20
N VAL A 83 -1.43 -13.21 2.52
CA VAL A 83 0.01 -12.91 2.55
C VAL A 83 0.29 -11.85 1.49
N LEU A 84 0.95 -10.76 1.86
CA LEU A 84 1.10 -9.60 0.98
C LEU A 84 2.27 -9.76 0.01
N THR A 85 2.09 -9.27 -1.22
CA THR A 85 3.10 -9.26 -2.30
C THR A 85 3.68 -7.88 -2.49
N ASP A 86 2.83 -6.87 -2.38
CA ASP A 86 3.18 -5.49 -2.61
C ASP A 86 2.25 -4.58 -1.82
N PHE A 87 2.75 -3.39 -1.52
CA PHE A 87 2.00 -2.33 -0.87
C PHE A 87 2.43 -1.00 -1.46
N GLU A 88 1.47 -0.15 -1.77
CA GLU A 88 1.70 1.20 -2.24
C GLU A 88 0.73 2.18 -1.59
N TRP A 89 1.29 3.26 -1.05
CA TRP A 89 0.52 4.38 -0.54
C TRP A 89 1.36 5.66 -0.66
N SER A 90 0.78 6.74 -1.16
CA SER A 90 1.47 8.05 -1.26
C SER A 90 1.73 8.74 0.09
N ALA A 91 1.33 8.13 1.21
CA ALA A 91 1.35 8.72 2.55
C ALA A 91 0.52 10.01 2.70
N ALA A 92 -0.31 10.35 1.72
CA ALA A 92 -1.26 11.45 1.82
C ALA A 92 -2.57 10.99 2.50
N PRO A 93 -3.26 11.86 3.25
CA PRO A 93 -4.38 11.45 4.08
C PRO A 93 -5.54 10.83 3.32
N ALA A 94 -5.91 11.38 2.15
CA ALA A 94 -7.07 10.95 1.38
C ALA A 94 -6.73 9.93 0.28
N ASP A 95 -5.45 9.61 0.11
CA ASP A 95 -5.02 8.80 -1.03
C ASP A 95 -5.30 7.31 -0.78
N PRO A 96 -5.63 6.57 -1.84
CA PRO A 96 -5.90 5.15 -1.73
C PRO A 96 -4.63 4.37 -1.36
N MET A 97 -4.82 3.25 -0.67
CA MET A 97 -3.78 2.24 -0.44
C MET A 97 -4.00 1.09 -1.40
N ALA A 98 -2.98 0.78 -2.20
CA ALA A 98 -2.97 -0.41 -3.03
C ALA A 98 -2.24 -1.54 -2.29
N ILE A 99 -2.86 -2.71 -2.25
CA ILE A 99 -2.35 -3.90 -1.56
C ILE A 99 -2.49 -5.10 -2.49
N GLY A 100 -1.38 -5.71 -2.86
CA GLY A 100 -1.34 -7.01 -3.52
C GLY A 100 -1.12 -8.14 -2.51
N GLY A 101 -1.68 -9.31 -2.78
CA GLY A 101 -1.45 -10.48 -1.93
C GLY A 101 -1.86 -11.81 -2.53
N ARG A 102 -1.77 -12.84 -1.69
CA ARG A 102 -2.21 -14.21 -1.92
C ARG A 102 -3.26 -14.58 -0.89
N VAL A 103 -4.43 -15.02 -1.37
CA VAL A 103 -5.54 -15.50 -0.53
C VAL A 103 -5.76 -16.99 -0.74
N SER A 104 -6.39 -17.64 0.23
CA SER A 104 -6.82 -19.02 0.11
C SER A 104 -7.94 -19.19 -0.94
N VAL A 105 -8.18 -20.45 -1.33
CA VAL A 105 -9.30 -20.81 -2.22
C VAL A 105 -10.66 -20.40 -1.62
N LYS A 106 -10.83 -20.53 -0.30
CA LYS A 106 -12.07 -20.17 0.40
C LYS A 106 -12.33 -18.66 0.34
N ASN A 107 -11.32 -17.86 0.68
CA ASN A 107 -11.42 -16.41 0.60
C ASN A 107 -11.58 -15.92 -0.85
N LYS A 108 -10.90 -16.57 -1.81
CA LYS A 108 -11.09 -16.30 -3.24
C LYS A 108 -12.54 -16.46 -3.68
N GLN A 109 -13.21 -17.53 -3.25
CA GLN A 109 -14.63 -17.77 -3.58
C GLN A 109 -15.52 -16.69 -2.96
N ALA A 110 -15.33 -16.37 -1.68
CA ALA A 110 -16.09 -15.33 -1.00
C ALA A 110 -15.92 -13.95 -1.66
N LEU A 111 -14.67 -13.57 -1.97
CA LEU A 111 -14.35 -12.33 -2.69
C LEU A 111 -15.01 -12.28 -4.06
N THR A 112 -14.94 -13.38 -4.84
CA THR A 112 -15.56 -13.43 -6.17
C THR A 112 -17.07 -13.19 -6.10
N THR A 113 -17.76 -13.78 -5.11
CA THR A 113 -19.20 -13.58 -4.91
C THR A 113 -19.53 -12.15 -4.49
N LEU A 114 -18.75 -11.56 -3.57
CA LEU A 114 -18.97 -10.19 -3.12
C LEU A 114 -18.77 -9.18 -4.26
N LEU A 115 -17.67 -9.31 -5.00
CA LEU A 115 -17.30 -8.41 -6.09
C LEU A 115 -18.23 -8.53 -7.31
N ALA A 116 -18.94 -9.65 -7.45
CA ALA A 116 -19.93 -9.81 -8.52
C ALA A 116 -21.08 -8.78 -8.44
N ALA A 117 -21.37 -8.22 -7.26
CA ALA A 117 -22.38 -7.19 -7.07
C ALA A 117 -22.03 -5.84 -7.73
N ARG A 118 -20.75 -5.61 -8.08
CA ARG A 118 -20.24 -4.39 -8.73
C ARG A 118 -20.71 -3.08 -8.07
N LYS A 119 -20.79 -3.08 -6.74
CA LYS A 119 -21.11 -1.90 -5.92
C LYS A 119 -19.93 -1.53 -5.03
N PRO A 120 -19.87 -0.29 -4.50
CA PRO A 120 -18.92 0.03 -3.44
C PRO A 120 -19.20 -0.83 -2.20
N HIS A 121 -18.14 -1.29 -1.54
CA HIS A 121 -18.22 -2.05 -0.30
C HIS A 121 -17.58 -1.29 0.84
N GLU A 122 -18.18 -1.35 2.02
CA GLU A 122 -17.54 -0.86 3.23
C GLU A 122 -16.50 -1.87 3.70
N VAL A 123 -15.31 -1.37 4.05
CA VAL A 123 -14.19 -2.22 4.43
C VAL A 123 -13.74 -1.90 5.84
N VAL A 124 -13.50 -2.95 6.63
CA VAL A 124 -12.72 -2.87 7.86
C VAL A 124 -11.53 -3.79 7.71
N MET A 125 -10.32 -3.27 7.89
CA MET A 125 -9.10 -4.05 7.70
C MET A 125 -8.04 -3.80 8.76
N GLN A 126 -7.22 -4.81 8.98
CA GLN A 126 -5.98 -4.73 9.74
C GLN A 126 -4.86 -5.38 8.94
N PHE A 127 -3.73 -4.71 8.83
CA PHE A 127 -2.54 -5.25 8.17
C PHE A 127 -1.27 -4.85 8.91
N ALA A 128 -0.20 -5.62 8.65
CA ALA A 128 1.14 -5.36 9.14
C ALA A 128 2.18 -5.82 8.11
N ILE A 129 3.17 -4.95 7.87
CA ILE A 129 4.32 -5.19 7.01
C ILE A 129 5.57 -5.01 7.87
N TYR A 130 6.43 -6.02 7.83
CA TYR A 130 7.67 -6.09 8.58
C TYR A 130 8.87 -6.04 7.64
N GLU A 131 9.89 -5.29 8.05
CA GLU A 131 11.18 -5.24 7.37
C GLU A 131 12.30 -5.55 8.35
N TYR A 132 13.41 -6.06 7.82
CA TYR A 132 14.62 -6.30 8.59
C TYR A 132 15.47 -5.03 8.66
N ASP A 133 15.82 -4.60 9.87
CA ASP A 133 16.79 -3.53 10.09
C ASP A 133 18.21 -4.13 10.08
N PRO A 134 19.05 -3.89 9.06
CA PRO A 134 20.39 -4.45 8.99
C PRO A 134 21.33 -3.86 10.05
N MET A 135 21.08 -2.64 10.54
CA MET A 135 21.85 -2.03 11.60
C MET A 135 21.45 -2.59 12.97
N GLY A 136 20.14 -2.67 13.21
CA GLY A 136 19.57 -3.20 14.44
C GLY A 136 19.58 -4.73 14.54
N LYS A 137 19.84 -5.42 13.43
CA LYS A 137 19.77 -6.89 13.23
C LYS A 137 18.45 -7.49 13.72
N LYS A 138 17.35 -6.77 13.51
CA LYS A 138 16.02 -7.13 14.02
C LYS A 138 14.94 -6.68 13.07
N TYR A 139 13.86 -7.43 13.02
CA TYR A 139 12.65 -7.02 12.31
C TYR A 139 11.92 -5.90 13.07
N PHE A 140 11.30 -4.98 12.32
CA PHE A 140 10.45 -3.91 12.84
C PHE A 140 9.19 -3.76 11.99
N LEU A 141 8.14 -3.16 12.56
CA LEU A 141 6.92 -2.82 11.83
C LEU A 141 7.20 -1.64 10.90
N ALA A 142 7.29 -1.91 9.59
CA ALA A 142 7.60 -0.91 8.58
C ALA A 142 6.36 -0.15 8.11
N VAL A 143 5.24 -0.84 7.92
CA VAL A 143 3.94 -0.20 7.65
C VAL A 143 2.84 -1.02 8.29
N GLY A 144 1.86 -0.37 8.91
CA GLY A 144 0.69 -1.11 9.36
C GLY A 144 -0.32 -0.30 10.13
N SER A 145 -1.41 -1.00 10.40
CA SER A 145 -2.53 -0.56 11.24
C SER A 145 -2.22 -0.58 12.74
N SER A 146 -1.07 -1.12 13.17
CA SER A 146 -0.71 -1.28 14.59
C SER A 146 -1.78 -1.97 15.44
N GLY A 147 -2.58 -2.86 14.82
CA GLY A 147 -3.65 -3.61 15.48
C GLY A 147 -4.97 -2.85 15.67
N THR A 148 -5.12 -1.67 15.06
CA THR A 148 -6.37 -0.91 15.04
C THR A 148 -7.14 -1.15 13.75
N ASP A 149 -8.47 -1.18 13.82
CA ASP A 149 -9.31 -1.25 12.64
C ASP A 149 -9.19 -0.01 11.76
N LEU A 150 -8.88 -0.22 10.48
CA LEU A 150 -8.91 0.82 9.46
C LEU A 150 -10.18 0.70 8.64
N HIS A 151 -10.94 1.79 8.58
CA HIS A 151 -12.18 1.90 7.84
C HIS A 151 -11.93 2.49 6.46
N ALA A 152 -12.36 1.75 5.44
CA ALA A 152 -12.17 2.12 4.05
C ALA A 152 -13.42 1.83 3.21
N VAL A 153 -13.36 2.26 1.96
CA VAL A 153 -14.32 1.93 0.91
C VAL A 153 -13.54 1.27 -0.22
N LEU A 154 -14.09 0.18 -0.73
CA LEU A 154 -13.60 -0.52 -1.90
C LEU A 154 -14.55 -0.26 -3.05
N ASP A 155 -14.07 0.43 -4.08
CA ASP A 155 -14.85 0.66 -5.29
C ASP A 155 -14.98 -0.63 -6.11
N PRO A 156 -15.97 -0.75 -7.01
CA PRO A 156 -16.16 -1.94 -7.85
C PRO A 156 -14.93 -2.34 -8.67
N GLN A 157 -14.10 -1.36 -9.06
CA GLN A 157 -12.86 -1.55 -9.81
C GLN A 157 -11.63 -1.60 -8.90
N GLY A 158 -11.82 -1.43 -7.60
CA GLY A 158 -10.76 -1.40 -6.61
C GLY A 158 -10.27 -2.79 -6.21
N ALA A 159 -10.85 -3.89 -6.69
CA ALA A 159 -10.35 -5.23 -6.41
C ALA A 159 -10.30 -6.11 -7.65
N THR A 160 -9.23 -6.87 -7.77
CA THR A 160 -9.09 -7.93 -8.78
C THR A 160 -8.69 -9.23 -8.10
N VAL A 161 -9.26 -10.34 -8.55
CA VAL A 161 -8.98 -11.68 -8.05
C VAL A 161 -8.61 -12.57 -9.24
N ASP A 162 -7.43 -13.17 -9.20
CA ASP A 162 -6.99 -14.07 -10.26
C ASP A 162 -7.76 -15.40 -10.16
N PRO A 163 -8.46 -15.83 -11.22
CA PRO A 163 -9.14 -17.13 -11.23
C PRO A 163 -8.16 -18.31 -11.18
N THR A 164 -6.91 -18.08 -11.58
CA THR A 164 -5.85 -19.09 -11.71
C THR A 164 -5.09 -19.22 -10.39
N PRO A 165 -4.73 -20.43 -9.96
CA PRO A 165 -3.84 -20.60 -8.81
C PRO A 165 -2.48 -19.95 -9.07
N ALA A 166 -1.91 -19.32 -8.05
CA ALA A 166 -0.56 -18.79 -8.13
C ALA A 166 0.48 -19.93 -8.13
N ILE A 167 1.63 -19.68 -8.74
CA ILE A 167 2.69 -20.67 -8.94
C ILE A 167 3.95 -20.42 -8.09
N ASP A 168 4.01 -19.27 -7.41
CA ASP A 168 5.11 -18.87 -6.53
C ASP A 168 5.17 -19.71 -5.25
N VAL A 169 4.00 -20.05 -4.73
CA VAL A 169 3.77 -20.96 -3.61
C VAL A 169 2.74 -22.00 -4.00
N SER A 170 3.17 -23.27 -4.14
CA SER A 170 2.32 -24.36 -4.64
C SER A 170 1.46 -25.02 -3.55
N ALA A 171 1.82 -24.86 -2.28
CA ALA A 171 1.07 -25.36 -1.13
C ALA A 171 1.14 -24.34 0.02
N PRO A 172 0.03 -24.04 0.71
CA PRO A 172 -1.35 -24.34 0.31
C PRO A 172 -1.70 -23.64 -1.02
N GLN A 173 -2.68 -24.19 -1.76
CA GLN A 173 -3.16 -23.55 -3.00
C GLN A 173 -3.70 -22.15 -2.68
N ASN A 174 -3.20 -21.16 -3.41
CA ASN A 174 -3.52 -19.75 -3.20
C ASN A 174 -3.73 -19.02 -4.54
N HIS A 175 -4.36 -17.86 -4.47
CA HIS A 175 -4.73 -17.05 -5.62
C HIS A 175 -4.25 -15.61 -5.44
N ALA A 176 -3.80 -14.98 -6.53
CA ALA A 176 -3.40 -13.58 -6.50
C ALA A 176 -4.63 -12.66 -6.35
N VAL A 177 -4.50 -11.64 -5.50
CA VAL A 177 -5.50 -10.58 -5.33
C VAL A 177 -4.81 -9.23 -5.30
N THR A 178 -5.50 -8.22 -5.79
CA THR A 178 -5.12 -6.82 -5.62
C THR A 178 -6.31 -6.05 -5.09
N PHE A 179 -6.06 -5.14 -4.15
CA PHE A 179 -7.03 -4.24 -3.57
C PHE A 179 -6.54 -2.80 -3.66
N SER A 180 -7.47 -1.87 -3.79
CA SER A 180 -7.28 -0.43 -3.76
C SER A 180 -8.33 0.16 -2.83
N PHE A 181 -7.91 0.45 -1.60
CA PHE A 181 -8.78 0.92 -0.53
C PHE A 181 -8.75 2.44 -0.45
N LYS A 182 -9.91 3.09 -0.43
CA LYS A 182 -10.04 4.52 -0.15
C LYS A 182 -10.37 4.74 1.32
N PRO A 183 -9.74 5.69 2.02
CA PRO A 183 -10.04 5.92 3.43
C PRO A 183 -11.48 6.41 3.62
N LYS A 184 -12.12 6.13 4.77
CA LYS A 184 -13.36 6.81 5.19
C LYS A 184 -13.05 8.16 5.85
N ALA A 185 -14.08 8.97 6.08
CA ALA A 185 -14.00 10.23 6.84
C ALA A 185 -13.86 10.02 8.37
N THR A 186 -13.35 8.87 8.80
CA THR A 186 -13.10 8.53 10.19
C THR A 186 -11.65 8.88 10.54
N PRO A 187 -11.36 9.54 11.68
CA PRO A 187 -9.99 9.72 12.13
C PRO A 187 -9.32 8.37 12.38
N GLN A 188 -8.31 8.06 11.59
CA GLN A 188 -7.50 6.84 11.72
C GLN A 188 -6.08 7.12 11.24
N THR A 189 -5.14 6.29 11.67
CA THR A 189 -3.72 6.49 11.42
C THR A 189 -3.06 5.20 10.94
N VAL A 190 -2.12 5.34 10.03
CA VAL A 190 -1.23 4.26 9.62
C VAL A 190 0.17 4.55 10.14
N THR A 191 0.78 3.55 10.75
CA THR A 191 2.15 3.62 11.26
C THR A 191 3.11 3.33 10.13
N ILE A 192 4.15 4.16 10.00
CA ILE A 192 5.27 3.98 9.09
C ILE A 192 6.55 3.93 9.92
N GLY A 193 7.24 2.81 9.89
CA GLY A 193 8.57 2.63 10.49
C GLY A 193 9.67 2.77 9.45
N ALA A 194 10.79 3.38 9.85
CA ALA A 194 12.03 3.40 9.05
C ALA A 194 13.12 2.50 9.62
N ALA A 195 13.07 2.19 10.92
CA ALA A 195 14.00 1.32 11.63
C ALA A 195 13.39 0.90 12.98
N VAL A 196 14.07 0.04 13.74
CA VAL A 196 13.66 -0.33 15.10
C VAL A 196 13.51 0.93 15.97
N GLY A 197 12.32 1.15 16.53
CA GLY A 197 12.01 2.30 17.38
C GLY A 197 11.87 3.64 16.65
N ARG A 198 11.98 3.68 15.31
CA ARG A 198 11.78 4.89 14.50
C ARG A 198 10.50 4.79 13.69
N THR A 199 9.39 5.16 14.31
CA THR A 199 8.05 5.11 13.72
C THR A 199 7.38 6.47 13.68
N VAL A 200 6.61 6.73 12.64
CA VAL A 200 5.79 7.93 12.44
C VAL A 200 4.36 7.49 12.15
N ALA A 201 3.39 8.03 12.87
CA ALA A 201 1.98 7.84 12.55
C ALA A 201 1.54 8.90 11.52
N LYS A 202 0.95 8.47 10.41
CA LYS A 202 0.38 9.34 9.40
C LYS A 202 -1.15 9.20 9.40
N PRO A 203 -1.91 10.31 9.33
CA PRO A 203 -3.36 10.23 9.22
C PRO A 203 -3.75 9.61 7.88
N TRP A 204 -4.79 8.78 7.88
CA TRP A 204 -5.35 8.20 6.67
C TRP A 204 -6.88 8.31 6.68
N ARG A 205 -7.39 9.45 6.20
CA ARG A 205 -8.80 9.82 6.27
C ARG A 205 -9.18 10.69 5.08
N LEU A 206 -10.43 10.60 4.64
CA LEU A 206 -11.00 11.64 3.79
C LEU A 206 -11.03 12.98 4.55
N GLY A 207 -10.68 14.06 3.87
CA GLY A 207 -10.82 15.41 4.40
C GLY A 207 -12.28 15.68 4.82
N LYS A 208 -12.48 16.47 5.87
CA LYS A 208 -13.81 16.97 6.23
C LYS A 208 -14.28 17.98 5.19
#